data_AF-A0A915HX88-F1
#
_entry.id   AF-A0A915HX88-F1
#
_cell.length_a   1.000
_cell.length_b   1.000
_cell.length_c   1.000
_cell.angle_alpha   90.00
_cell.angle_beta   90.00
_cell.angle_gamma   90.00
#
_symmetry.space_group_name_H-M   'P 1'
#
loop_
_entity.id
_entity.type
_entity.pdbx_description
1 polymer ?
#
loop_
_entity_poly.entity_id
_entity_poly.type
_entity_poly.pdbx_seq_one_letter_code
_entity_poly.pdbx_strand_id
1 'polypeptide(L)'
;NHDLQGVKSYFNLDPENLYVLGTVVVDYRGFRVTAQSIIPGILERDQEQSVVYGSIDFGKTVVATDKYQQLLKTPAQQLKLLPHKVKNANNDSIVTLYSSVESKGIIGNDGRHYILDLLRTFPPDVHYLADGEVNEISKQNGFPRSHPHKFCCLRQELLEAFVE
;
A
#
# COMPACT_ATOMS: atom_id res chain seq x y z
N ASN A 1 3.16 -11.69 7.01
CA ASN A 1 2.36 -11.28 5.85
C ASN A 1 2.10 -9.79 5.97
N HIS A 2 2.78 -8.95 5.18
CA HIS A 2 2.67 -7.48 5.26
C HIS A 2 1.36 -6.95 4.67
N ASP A 3 0.82 -7.63 3.65
CA ASP A 3 -0.47 -7.25 3.06
C ASP A 3 -1.60 -7.33 4.09
N LEU A 4 -1.65 -8.43 4.86
CA LEU A 4 -2.61 -8.58 5.97
C LEU A 4 -2.46 -7.49 7.04
N GLN A 5 -1.24 -7.01 7.30
CA GLN A 5 -1.03 -5.90 8.25
C GLN A 5 -1.54 -4.59 7.65
N GLY A 6 -1.32 -4.35 6.35
CA GLY A 6 -1.91 -3.21 5.65
C GLY A 6 -3.44 -3.24 5.68
N VAL A 7 -4.06 -4.36 5.31
CA VAL A 7 -5.52 -4.55 5.40
C VAL A 7 -6.03 -4.28 6.81
N LYS A 8 -5.38 -4.85 7.83
CA LYS A 8 -5.75 -4.63 9.24
C LYS A 8 -5.66 -3.16 9.64
N SER A 9 -4.66 -2.43 9.14
CA SER A 9 -4.45 -1.02 9.47
C SER A 9 -5.55 -0.14 8.90
N TYR A 10 -5.88 -0.30 7.62
CA TYR A 10 -7.00 0.40 7.00
C TYR A 10 -8.34 -0.01 7.62
N PHE A 11 -8.53 -1.29 7.95
CA PHE A 11 -9.74 -1.76 8.63
C PHE A 11 -9.92 -1.13 10.01
N ASN A 12 -8.86 -1.10 10.83
CA ASN A 12 -8.91 -0.51 12.17
C ASN A 12 -9.12 1.01 12.14
N LEU A 13 -8.64 1.66 11.09
CA LEU A 13 -8.84 3.09 10.89
C LEU A 13 -10.29 3.42 10.52
N ASP A 14 -10.98 2.49 9.86
CA ASP A 14 -12.36 2.61 9.36
C ASP A 14 -12.62 3.94 8.62
N PRO A 15 -11.85 4.23 7.54
CA PRO A 15 -11.94 5.50 6.85
C PRO A 15 -13.27 5.65 6.09
N GLU A 16 -13.88 6.83 6.19
CA GLU A 16 -15.17 7.08 5.57
C GLU A 16 -15.12 6.89 4.05
N ASN A 17 -16.01 6.07 3.52
CA ASN A 17 -16.17 5.80 2.08
C ASN A 17 -14.96 5.16 1.37
N LEU A 18 -13.99 4.63 2.11
CA LEU A 18 -12.87 3.86 1.58
C LEU A 18 -12.86 2.47 2.22
N TYR A 19 -13.01 1.44 1.39
CA TYR A 19 -13.24 0.07 1.86
C TYR A 19 -12.04 -0.83 1.57
N VAL A 20 -11.81 -1.80 2.45
CA VAL A 20 -10.93 -2.94 2.18
C VAL A 20 -11.76 -4.18 1.90
N LEU A 21 -11.14 -5.20 1.30
CA LEU A 21 -11.80 -6.49 1.09
C LEU A 21 -11.99 -7.22 2.42
N GLY A 22 -13.13 -7.89 2.57
CA GLY A 22 -13.34 -8.81 3.68
C GLY A 22 -12.27 -9.89 3.64
N THR A 23 -11.36 -9.87 4.63
CA THR A 23 -10.16 -10.70 4.63
C THR A 23 -10.17 -11.62 5.84
N VAL A 24 -10.02 -12.92 5.62
CA VAL A 24 -9.95 -13.94 6.68
C VAL A 24 -8.71 -14.80 6.52
N VAL A 25 -8.21 -15.30 7.64
CA VAL A 25 -7.14 -16.31 7.68
C VAL A 25 -7.76 -17.60 8.20
N VAL A 26 -7.66 -18.67 7.41
CA VAL A 26 -8.24 -19.97 7.68
C VAL A 26 -7.13 -21.00 7.85
N ASP A 27 -7.12 -21.70 8.97
CA ASP A 27 -6.26 -22.86 9.19
C ASP A 27 -7.06 -24.14 8.89
N TYR A 28 -6.64 -24.89 7.87
CA TYR A 28 -7.32 -26.11 7.42
C TYR A 28 -6.31 -27.20 7.04
N ARG A 29 -6.41 -28.36 7.70
CA ARG A 29 -5.54 -29.55 7.46
C ARG A 29 -4.03 -29.24 7.46
N GLY A 30 -3.59 -28.35 8.35
CA GLY A 30 -2.18 -27.96 8.45
C GLY A 30 -1.73 -26.87 7.46
N PHE A 31 -2.64 -26.39 6.60
CA PHE A 31 -2.40 -25.25 5.73
C PHE A 31 -3.03 -23.99 6.32
N ARG A 32 -2.34 -22.86 6.18
CA ARG A 32 -2.89 -21.52 6.46
C ARG A 32 -3.19 -20.82 5.15
N VAL A 33 -4.43 -20.43 4.95
CA VAL A 33 -4.93 -19.79 3.72
C VAL A 33 -5.47 -18.41 4.05
N THR A 34 -5.09 -17.40 3.29
CA THR A 34 -5.74 -16.09 3.31
C THR A 34 -6.84 -16.10 2.24
N ALA A 35 -8.05 -15.75 2.60
CA ALA A 35 -9.16 -15.59 1.65
C ALA A 35 -9.69 -14.15 1.71
N GLN A 36 -10.01 -13.59 0.55
CA GLN A 36 -10.55 -12.24 0.39
C GLN A 36 -11.87 -12.27 -0.37
N SER A 37 -12.80 -11.39 0.01
CA SER A 37 -14.02 -11.16 -0.77
C SER A 37 -13.69 -10.57 -2.14
N ILE A 38 -14.50 -10.86 -3.15
CA ILE A 38 -14.39 -10.22 -4.46
C ILE A 38 -15.02 -8.81 -4.44
N ILE A 39 -14.47 -7.90 -5.24
CA ILE A 39 -15.11 -6.61 -5.52
C ILE A 39 -16.33 -6.87 -6.43
N PRO A 40 -17.52 -6.33 -6.12
CA PRO A 40 -18.68 -6.49 -6.99
C PRO A 40 -18.40 -6.00 -8.42
N GLY A 41 -18.64 -6.86 -9.41
CA GLY A 41 -18.43 -6.56 -10.83
C GLY A 41 -17.01 -6.77 -11.37
N ILE A 42 -16.03 -7.14 -10.51
CA ILE A 42 -14.63 -7.26 -10.95
C ILE A 42 -14.39 -8.38 -11.96
N LEU A 43 -15.26 -9.40 -11.98
CA LEU A 43 -15.19 -10.51 -12.92
C LEU A 43 -15.86 -10.20 -14.27
N GLU A 44 -16.65 -9.12 -14.33
CA GLU A 44 -17.42 -8.71 -15.52
C GLU A 44 -16.66 -7.66 -16.35
N ARG A 45 -15.60 -7.07 -15.79
CA ARG A 45 -14.81 -6.00 -16.40
C ARG A 45 -13.38 -6.47 -16.68
N ASP A 46 -12.73 -5.89 -17.68
CA ASP A 46 -11.27 -5.99 -17.78
C ASP A 46 -10.64 -5.31 -16.55
N GLN A 47 -9.83 -6.08 -15.81
CA GLN A 47 -9.27 -5.66 -14.51
C GLN A 47 -8.43 -4.39 -14.62
N GLU A 48 -7.65 -4.24 -15.71
CA GLU A 48 -6.81 -3.06 -15.96
C GLU A 48 -7.64 -1.77 -16.13
N GLN A 49 -8.84 -1.87 -16.71
CA GLN A 49 -9.73 -0.73 -16.94
C GLN A 49 -10.44 -0.25 -15.66
N SER A 50 -10.42 -1.06 -14.60
CA SER A 50 -11.14 -0.77 -13.36
C SER A 50 -10.30 -0.03 -12.32
N VAL A 51 -8.98 0.08 -12.55
CA VAL A 51 -8.05 0.74 -11.63
C VAL A 51 -8.08 2.26 -11.87
N VAL A 52 -8.49 3.00 -10.83
CA VAL A 52 -8.63 4.47 -10.86
C VAL A 52 -7.65 5.18 -9.90
N TYR A 53 -6.79 4.40 -9.25
CA TYR A 53 -5.69 4.88 -8.41
C TYR A 53 -4.58 3.82 -8.36
N GLY A 54 -3.32 4.25 -8.40
CA GLY A 54 -2.15 3.38 -8.45
C GLY A 54 -1.64 3.14 -9.86
N SER A 55 -0.74 2.18 -10.04
CA SER A 55 -0.29 1.79 -11.37
C SER A 55 -1.22 0.78 -12.04
N ILE A 56 -1.31 0.78 -13.37
CA ILE A 56 -2.03 -0.25 -14.14
C ILE A 56 -1.10 -1.33 -14.74
N ASP A 57 0.18 -1.01 -14.97
CA ASP A 57 1.11 -1.78 -15.80
C ASP A 57 2.54 -1.84 -15.20
N PHE A 58 2.62 -2.04 -13.88
CA PHE A 58 3.87 -2.17 -13.11
C PHE A 58 4.77 -0.93 -13.12
N GLY A 59 4.16 0.24 -13.00
CA GLY A 59 4.81 1.53 -12.78
C GLY A 59 4.98 2.39 -14.02
N LYS A 60 4.55 1.95 -15.20
CA LYS A 60 4.70 2.76 -16.43
C LYS A 60 3.61 3.82 -16.53
N THR A 61 2.37 3.42 -16.31
CA THR A 61 1.18 4.26 -16.21
C THR A 61 0.71 4.27 -14.77
N VAL A 62 0.61 5.47 -14.22
CA VAL A 62 0.12 5.73 -12.87
C VAL A 62 -1.06 6.69 -12.97
N VAL A 63 -2.14 6.34 -12.27
CA VAL A 63 -3.39 7.10 -12.23
C VAL A 63 -3.71 7.44 -10.77
N ALA A 64 -4.35 8.59 -10.54
CA ALA A 64 -4.89 8.94 -9.24
C ALA A 64 -6.02 9.95 -9.41
N THR A 65 -7.26 9.46 -9.41
CA THR A 65 -8.44 10.33 -9.46
C THR A 65 -8.53 11.23 -8.23
N ASP A 66 -9.10 12.43 -8.39
CA ASP A 66 -9.29 13.40 -7.30
C ASP A 66 -10.06 12.79 -6.13
N LYS A 67 -11.04 11.93 -6.41
CA LYS A 67 -11.81 11.23 -5.39
C LYS A 67 -10.92 10.33 -4.52
N TYR A 68 -10.02 9.55 -5.12
CA TYR A 68 -9.09 8.72 -4.35
C TYR A 68 -8.03 9.53 -3.61
N GLN A 69 -7.56 10.64 -4.18
CA GLN A 69 -6.67 11.55 -3.46
C GLN A 69 -7.34 12.09 -2.19
N GLN A 70 -8.62 12.47 -2.27
CA GLN A 70 -9.39 12.91 -1.10
C GLN A 70 -9.59 11.78 -0.08
N LEU A 71 -9.99 10.59 -0.54
CA LEU A 71 -10.24 9.44 0.33
C LEU A 71 -8.99 8.97 1.08
N LEU A 72 -7.81 9.05 0.44
CA LEU A 72 -6.56 8.54 1.01
C LEU A 72 -5.76 9.58 1.80
N LYS A 73 -6.07 10.87 1.67
CA LYS A 73 -5.33 11.93 2.35
C LYS A 73 -5.35 11.77 3.87
N THR A 74 -6.52 11.61 4.46
CA THR A 74 -6.68 11.47 5.92
C THR A 74 -6.10 10.13 6.42
N PRO A 75 -6.39 8.97 5.79
CA PRO A 75 -5.77 7.70 6.17
C PRO A 75 -4.25 7.70 6.09
N ALA A 76 -3.68 8.29 5.04
CA ALA A 76 -2.23 8.39 4.92
C ALA A 76 -1.62 9.17 6.09
N GLN A 77 -2.23 10.29 6.48
CA GLN A 77 -1.77 11.06 7.64
C GLN A 77 -1.85 10.25 8.93
N GLN A 78 -2.94 9.53 9.17
CA GLN A 78 -3.12 8.71 10.37
C GLN A 78 -2.15 7.52 10.41
N LEU A 79 -1.83 6.94 9.25
CA LEU A 79 -0.83 5.88 9.09
C LEU A 79 0.62 6.41 9.01
N LYS A 80 0.82 7.72 9.20
CA LYS A 80 2.14 8.39 9.13
C LYS A 80 2.85 8.19 7.79
N LEU A 81 2.08 8.14 6.71
CA LEU A 81 2.54 8.01 5.33
C LEU A 81 2.63 9.38 4.67
N LEU A 82 3.81 9.69 4.14
CA LEU A 82 4.01 10.92 3.38
C LEU A 82 3.50 10.76 1.94
N PRO A 83 2.80 11.76 1.40
CA PRO A 83 2.49 11.78 -0.02
C PRO A 83 3.78 11.88 -0.83
N HIS A 84 3.85 11.16 -1.94
CA HIS A 84 5.02 11.12 -2.80
C HIS A 84 4.66 11.31 -4.26
N LYS A 85 5.60 11.87 -5.01
CA LYS A 85 5.45 12.18 -6.43
C LYS A 85 6.00 11.03 -7.25
N VAL A 86 5.16 10.45 -8.10
CA VAL A 86 5.54 9.38 -9.03
C VAL A 86 5.47 9.92 -10.44
N LYS A 87 6.53 9.68 -11.21
CA LYS A 87 6.61 10.04 -12.62
C LYS A 87 5.95 8.95 -13.46
N ASN A 88 4.99 9.33 -14.29
CA ASN A 88 4.38 8.45 -15.27
C ASN A 88 5.33 8.33 -16.49
N ALA A 89 5.71 7.11 -16.84
CA ALA A 89 6.69 6.84 -17.89
C ALA A 89 6.15 7.11 -19.30
N ASN A 90 4.83 7.03 -19.49
CA ASN A 90 4.21 7.16 -20.81
C ASN A 90 4.03 8.61 -21.26
N ASN A 91 3.91 9.55 -20.33
CA ASN A 91 3.61 10.95 -20.65
C ASN A 91 4.42 11.97 -19.83
N ASP A 92 5.43 11.52 -19.08
CA ASP A 92 6.26 12.33 -18.19
C ASP A 92 5.51 13.14 -17.11
N SER A 93 4.20 12.94 -16.95
CA SER A 93 3.41 13.64 -15.92
C SER A 93 3.78 13.16 -14.52
N ILE A 94 3.58 14.04 -13.54
CA ILE A 94 3.84 13.75 -12.13
C ILE A 94 2.49 13.58 -11.43
N VAL A 95 2.30 12.41 -10.83
CA VAL A 95 1.11 12.07 -10.04
C VAL A 95 1.49 12.03 -8.57
N THR A 96 0.66 12.62 -7.71
CA THR A 96 0.85 12.53 -6.25
C THR A 96 0.04 11.36 -5.71
N LEU A 97 0.71 10.45 -5.01
CA LEU A 97 0.08 9.30 -4.35
C LEU A 97 0.17 9.44 -2.83
N TYR A 98 -0.82 8.88 -2.13
CA TYR A 98 -0.94 8.85 -0.68
C TYR A 98 -0.72 7.44 -0.08
N SER A 99 -0.50 6.46 -0.96
CA SER A 99 -0.17 5.06 -0.64
C SER A 99 0.78 4.54 -1.71
N SER A 100 1.26 3.30 -1.58
CA SER A 100 2.17 2.69 -2.56
C SER A 100 1.63 2.78 -3.99
N VAL A 101 2.53 2.99 -4.96
CA VAL A 101 2.23 2.91 -6.41
C VAL A 101 1.68 1.54 -6.82
N GLU A 102 2.00 0.50 -6.05
CA GLU A 102 1.50 -0.86 -6.28
C GLU A 102 0.04 -1.02 -5.79
N SER A 103 -0.41 -0.22 -4.81
CA SER A 103 -1.77 -0.27 -4.29
C SER A 103 -2.78 0.16 -5.34
N LYS A 104 -3.90 -0.55 -5.45
CA LYS A 104 -4.95 -0.23 -6.43
C LYS A 104 -6.16 0.35 -5.76
N GLY A 105 -6.69 1.42 -6.35
CA GLY A 105 -8.05 1.87 -6.09
C GLY A 105 -9.00 1.39 -7.18
N ILE A 106 -10.08 0.72 -6.80
CA ILE A 106 -11.09 0.16 -7.72
C ILE A 106 -12.49 0.58 -7.26
N ILE A 107 -13.38 0.91 -8.20
CA ILE A 107 -14.78 1.22 -7.90
C ILE A 107 -15.61 -0.01 -8.25
N GLY A 108 -16.30 -0.59 -7.25
CA GLY A 108 -17.20 -1.72 -7.47
C GLY A 108 -18.48 -1.31 -8.22
N ASN A 109 -19.19 -2.29 -8.78
CA ASN A 109 -20.53 -2.07 -9.38
C ASN A 109 -21.56 -1.55 -8.36
N ASP A 110 -21.27 -1.68 -7.07
CA ASP A 110 -22.05 -1.12 -5.97
C ASP A 110 -21.73 0.35 -5.65
N GLY A 111 -20.82 0.97 -6.41
CA GLY A 111 -20.40 2.37 -6.22
C GLY A 111 -19.41 2.58 -5.06
N ARG A 112 -19.01 1.53 -4.34
CA ARG A 112 -18.03 1.63 -3.25
C ARG A 112 -16.60 1.70 -3.79
N HIS A 113 -15.74 2.41 -3.05
CA HIS A 113 -14.35 2.63 -3.42
C HIS A 113 -13.46 1.70 -2.59
N TYR A 114 -12.75 0.80 -3.24
CA TYR A 114 -11.91 -0.21 -2.60
C TYR A 114 -10.44 0.09 -2.77
N ILE A 115 -9.64 -0.07 -1.70
CA ILE A 115 -8.18 -0.13 -1.78
C ILE A 115 -7.69 -1.56 -1.52
N LEU A 116 -6.75 -2.01 -2.35
CA LEU A 116 -6.12 -3.34 -2.29
C LEU A 116 -4.62 -3.25 -2.62
N ASP A 117 -3.95 -4.39 -2.61
CA ASP A 117 -2.50 -4.52 -2.79
C ASP A 117 -1.72 -3.66 -1.78
N LEU A 118 -1.87 -4.03 -0.50
CA LEU A 118 -1.44 -3.25 0.66
C LEU A 118 -0.09 -3.75 1.23
N LEU A 119 0.63 -4.57 0.47
CA LEU A 119 1.92 -5.16 0.85
C LEU A 119 2.97 -4.12 1.25
N ARG A 120 2.94 -2.93 0.63
CA ARG A 120 3.85 -1.80 0.90
C ARG A 120 3.14 -0.62 1.59
N THR A 121 2.22 -0.92 2.50
CA THR A 121 1.53 0.13 3.28
C THR A 121 2.52 0.90 4.15
N PHE A 122 3.44 0.21 4.83
CA PHE A 122 4.37 0.84 5.75
C PHE A 122 5.69 1.25 5.06
N PRO A 123 6.33 2.34 5.53
CA PRO A 123 7.59 2.81 4.97
C PRO A 123 8.67 1.72 5.00
N PRO A 124 9.54 1.65 3.98
CA PRO A 124 10.64 0.71 3.97
C PRO A 124 11.67 1.08 5.06
N ASP A 125 12.32 0.07 5.63
CA ASP A 125 13.39 0.28 6.61
C ASP A 125 14.74 0.44 5.89
N VAL A 126 15.22 1.69 5.84
CA VAL A 126 16.49 2.05 5.20
C VAL A 126 17.70 1.34 5.81
N HIS A 127 17.62 0.86 7.05
CA HIS A 127 18.70 0.08 7.67
C HIS A 127 18.88 -1.30 7.06
N TYR A 128 17.90 -1.79 6.31
CA TYR A 128 17.90 -3.14 5.73
C TYR A 128 17.66 -3.12 4.22
N LEU A 129 17.59 -1.93 3.61
CA LEU A 129 17.53 -1.75 2.16
C LEU A 129 18.96 -1.73 1.59
N ALA A 130 19.20 -2.54 0.56
CA ALA A 130 20.54 -2.67 -0.05
C ALA A 130 21.12 -1.33 -0.52
N ASP A 131 20.27 -0.48 -1.12
CA ASP A 131 20.61 0.86 -1.60
C ASP A 131 20.16 1.96 -0.62
N GLY A 132 19.94 1.60 0.64
CA GLY A 132 19.46 2.52 1.68
C GLY A 132 20.55 3.49 2.15
N GLU A 133 20.25 4.79 2.11
CA GLU A 133 21.10 5.80 2.74
C GLU A 133 20.75 5.95 4.22
N VAL A 134 21.70 5.60 5.09
CA VAL A 134 21.57 5.74 6.54
C VAL A 134 22.51 6.83 7.07
N ASN A 135 22.21 7.37 8.25
CA ASN A 135 23.04 8.37 8.91
C ASN A 135 24.40 7.82 9.36
N GLU A 136 25.32 8.70 9.78
CA GLU A 136 26.68 8.32 10.18
C GLU A 136 26.71 7.34 11.36
N ILE A 137 25.81 7.52 12.33
CA ILE A 137 25.70 6.63 13.51
C ILE A 137 25.34 5.22 13.04
N SER A 138 24.34 5.08 12.17
CA SER A 138 23.93 3.78 11.62
C SER A 138 25.05 3.14 10.78
N LYS A 139 25.80 3.93 10.00
CA LYS A 139 26.98 3.44 9.27
C LYS A 139 28.04 2.87 10.21
N GLN A 140 28.34 3.57 11.30
CA GLN A 140 29.29 3.10 12.34
C GLN A 140 28.82 1.79 13.01
N ASN A 141 27.50 1.55 13.05
CA ASN A 141 26.89 0.32 13.57
C ASN A 141 26.70 -0.79 12.51
N GLY A 142 27.26 -0.61 11.31
CA GLY A 142 27.27 -1.60 10.24
C GLY A 142 25.98 -1.68 9.44
N PHE A 143 25.23 -0.58 9.32
CA PHE A 143 24.06 -0.46 8.43
C PHE A 143 24.40 0.30 7.13
N PRO A 144 23.65 0.07 6.03
CA PRO A 144 22.57 -0.89 5.90
C PRO A 144 23.07 -2.34 5.91
N ARG A 145 22.32 -3.24 6.54
CA ARG A 145 22.62 -4.68 6.55
C ARG A 145 21.84 -5.36 5.44
N SER A 146 22.46 -6.34 4.80
CA SER A 146 21.75 -7.17 3.82
C SER A 146 20.68 -8.00 4.53
N HIS A 147 19.43 -7.81 4.11
CA HIS A 147 18.30 -8.55 4.64
C HIS A 147 17.86 -9.62 3.64
N PRO A 148 17.70 -10.90 4.04
CA PRO A 148 17.44 -11.99 3.10
C PRO A 148 16.20 -11.80 2.22
N HIS A 149 15.18 -11.11 2.74
CA HIS A 149 13.99 -10.75 1.97
C HIS A 149 13.99 -9.25 1.64
N LYS A 150 13.73 -8.91 0.37
CA LYS A 150 13.74 -7.52 -0.14
C LYS A 150 12.54 -6.65 0.32
N PHE A 151 11.76 -7.13 1.28
CA PHE A 151 10.66 -6.43 1.91
C PHE A 151 11.00 -6.15 3.37
N CYS A 152 11.83 -5.13 3.59
CA CYS A 152 12.14 -4.58 4.90
C CYS A 152 11.29 -3.33 5.09
N CYS A 153 10.31 -3.39 6.00
CA CYS A 153 9.41 -2.27 6.31
C CYS A 153 9.39 -2.03 7.81
N LEU A 154 9.26 -0.76 8.20
CA LEU A 154 9.05 -0.39 9.59
C LEU A 154 7.69 -0.92 10.05
N ARG A 155 7.66 -1.42 11.28
CA ARG A 155 6.42 -1.84 11.91
C ARG A 155 5.60 -0.63 12.35
N GLN A 156 4.28 -0.75 12.31
CA GLN A 156 3.37 0.32 12.74
C GLN A 156 3.67 0.80 14.16
N GLU A 157 3.92 -0.12 15.09
CA GLU A 157 4.17 0.24 16.50
C GLU A 157 5.42 1.12 16.66
N LEU A 158 6.42 0.96 15.79
CA LEU A 158 7.60 1.81 15.77
C LEU A 158 7.29 3.19 15.20
N LEU A 159 6.46 3.27 14.15
CA LEU A 159 6.04 4.56 13.59
C LEU A 159 5.23 5.35 14.62
N GLU A 160 4.29 4.71 15.29
CA GLU A 160 3.44 5.33 16.32
C GLU A 160 4.25 5.84 17.52
N ALA A 161 5.34 5.16 17.88
CA ALA A 161 6.17 5.54 19.02
C ALA A 161 7.11 6.73 18.74
N PHE A 162 7.47 6.99 17.48
CA PHE A 162 8.54 7.92 17.12
C PHE A 162 8.16 8.99 16.09
N VAL A 163 6.97 8.92 15.48
CA VAL A 163 6.49 9.88 14.48
C VAL A 163 5.23 10.57 14.98
N GLU A 164 5.37 11.86 15.33
CA GLU A 164 4.28 12.72 15.78
C GLU A 164 3.31 13.13 14.67
#